data_AF-A0A7S2HS74-F1
#
_entry.id   AF-A0A7S2HS74-F1
#
_cell.length_a   1.000
_cell.length_b   1.000
_cell.length_c   1.000
_cell.angle_alpha   90.00
_cell.angle_beta   90.00
_cell.angle_gamma   90.00
#
_symmetry.space_group_name_H-M   'P 1'
#
loop_
_entity.id
_entity.type
_entity.pdbx_description
1 polymer ?
#
loop_
_entity_poly.entity_id
_entity_poly.type
_entity_poly.pdbx_seq_one_letter_code
_entity_poly.pdbx_strand_id
1 'polypeptide(L)'
;RYLPMFVVCFVELIGGLAVLFTLAGPSSAIAGIGLMACVLVTSGIISRGMKTSMQKMIIASQTTTAVTREIIDGVKVVKMMGWEDAYLAHVAAKRTVELRHMRTHKALITVIMSLGRASPIIATVTTCIVFSFQDQLSTEVVMPIISLFQSLRVPFIMLPMLIQLNVLATVALKRVNTYLLLSE
;
A
#
# COMPACT_ATOMS: atom_id res chain seq x y z
N ARG A 1 -15.13 16.30 -0.96
CA ARG A 1 -14.78 15.23 -1.93
C ARG A 1 -14.54 13.86 -1.28
N TYR A 2 -14.03 13.76 -0.04
CA TYR A 2 -13.79 12.48 0.64
C TYR A 2 -15.00 11.85 1.37
N LEU A 3 -15.96 12.67 1.85
CA LEU A 3 -17.22 12.19 2.45
C LEU A 3 -18.03 11.21 1.57
N PRO A 4 -18.28 11.48 0.27
CA PRO A 4 -19.01 10.53 -0.57
C PRO A 4 -18.25 9.20 -0.76
N MET A 5 -16.91 9.24 -0.79
CA MET A 5 -16.09 8.04 -0.89
C MET A 5 -16.21 7.14 0.35
N PHE A 6 -16.36 7.76 1.52
CA PHE A 6 -16.60 7.05 2.78
C PHE A 6 -17.96 6.33 2.73
N VAL A 7 -19.03 7.03 2.35
CA VAL A 7 -20.38 6.45 2.26
C VAL A 7 -20.41 5.28 1.25
N VAL A 8 -19.83 5.46 0.06
CA VAL A 8 -19.76 4.41 -0.96
C VAL A 8 -19.02 3.17 -0.44
N CYS A 9 -17.89 3.37 0.24
CA CYS A 9 -17.08 2.30 0.80
C CYS A 9 -17.85 1.47 1.85
N PHE A 10 -18.60 2.14 2.75
CA PHE A 10 -19.42 1.45 3.75
C PHE A 10 -20.63 0.73 3.12
N VAL A 11 -21.28 1.34 2.14
CA VAL A 11 -22.39 0.70 1.41
C VAL A 11 -21.90 -0.54 0.66
N GLU A 12 -20.77 -0.46 -0.03
CA GLU A 12 -20.19 -1.58 -0.77
C GLU A 12 -19.74 -2.71 0.18
N LEU A 13 -19.17 -2.36 1.34
CA LEU A 13 -18.78 -3.35 2.34
C LEU A 13 -20.00 -4.07 2.93
N ILE A 14 -21.00 -3.32 3.39
CA ILE A 14 -22.20 -3.89 4.03
C ILE A 14 -23.02 -4.69 3.01
N GLY A 15 -23.27 -4.12 1.84
CA GLY A 15 -24.03 -4.78 0.77
C GLY A 15 -23.29 -6.00 0.21
N GLY A 16 -21.99 -5.88 -0.04
CA GLY A 16 -21.17 -6.97 -0.53
C GLY A 16 -21.08 -8.13 0.47
N LEU A 17 -20.95 -7.85 1.76
CA LEU A 17 -21.00 -8.88 2.80
C LEU A 17 -22.38 -9.54 2.85
N ALA A 18 -23.47 -8.77 2.89
CA ALA A 18 -24.82 -9.31 2.96
C ALA A 18 -25.11 -10.28 1.80
N VAL A 19 -24.75 -9.89 0.57
CA VAL A 19 -24.92 -10.74 -0.62
C VAL A 19 -23.98 -11.95 -0.60
N LEU A 20 -22.75 -11.79 -0.10
CA LEU A 20 -21.83 -12.92 0.02
C LEU A 20 -22.34 -13.97 1.02
N PHE A 21 -22.89 -13.55 2.15
CA PHE A 21 -23.48 -14.43 3.16
C PHE A 21 -24.71 -15.19 2.65
N THR A 22 -25.51 -14.57 1.78
CA THR A 22 -26.68 -15.24 1.18
C THR A 22 -26.31 -16.22 0.08
N LEU A 23 -25.31 -15.92 -0.76
CA LEU A 23 -24.89 -16.80 -1.86
C LEU A 23 -24.01 -17.96 -1.41
N ALA A 24 -22.98 -17.68 -0.59
CA ALA A 24 -21.97 -18.69 -0.25
C ALA A 24 -22.34 -19.46 1.03
N GLY A 25 -23.27 -18.94 1.83
CA GLY A 25 -23.57 -19.43 3.17
C GLY A 25 -22.56 -18.97 4.23
N PRO A 26 -22.93 -19.01 5.52
CA PRO A 26 -22.14 -18.37 6.58
C PRO A 26 -20.73 -18.95 6.76
N SER A 27 -20.58 -20.27 6.67
CA SER A 27 -19.32 -20.96 6.95
C SER A 27 -18.25 -20.69 5.87
N SER A 28 -18.63 -20.69 4.60
CA SER A 28 -17.68 -20.50 3.48
C SER A 28 -17.32 -19.02 3.28
N ALA A 29 -18.26 -18.10 3.55
CA ALA A 29 -18.03 -16.66 3.49
C ALA A 29 -17.01 -16.22 4.55
N ILE A 30 -17.16 -16.70 5.80
CA ILE A 30 -16.24 -16.38 6.90
C ILE A 30 -14.82 -16.86 6.59
N ALA A 31 -14.65 -18.03 5.97
CA ALA A 31 -13.34 -18.55 5.60
C ALA A 31 -12.61 -17.63 4.60
N GLY A 32 -13.29 -17.20 3.54
CA GLY A 32 -12.74 -16.28 2.54
C GLY A 32 -12.42 -14.90 3.10
N ILE A 33 -13.34 -14.32 3.88
CA ILE A 33 -13.15 -13.03 4.56
C ILE A 33 -11.98 -13.10 5.55
N GLY A 34 -11.88 -14.19 6.32
CA GLY A 34 -10.81 -14.39 7.29
C GLY A 34 -9.43 -14.45 6.64
N LEU A 35 -9.32 -15.15 5.51
CA LEU A 35 -8.06 -15.22 4.76
C LEU A 35 -7.69 -13.87 4.13
N MET A 36 -8.68 -13.15 3.59
CA MET A 36 -8.51 -11.79 3.08
C MET A 36 -8.03 -10.82 4.17
N ALA A 37 -8.58 -10.94 5.39
CA ALA A 37 -8.11 -10.20 6.56
C ALA A 37 -6.68 -10.59 6.96
N CYS A 38 -6.31 -11.88 6.88
CA CYS A 38 -4.94 -12.33 7.11
C CYS A 38 -3.95 -11.71 6.10
N VAL A 39 -4.31 -11.63 4.82
CA VAL A 39 -3.51 -10.96 3.78
C VAL A 39 -3.36 -9.46 4.07
N LEU A 40 -4.40 -8.81 4.60
CA LEU A 40 -4.33 -7.41 5.01
C LEU A 40 -3.35 -7.22 6.19
N VAL A 41 -3.42 -8.10 7.20
CA VAL A 41 -2.52 -8.05 8.38
C VAL A 41 -1.07 -8.27 7.96
N THR A 42 -0.79 -9.30 7.15
CA THR A 42 0.57 -9.57 6.65
C THR A 42 1.11 -8.41 5.83
N SER A 43 0.30 -7.82 4.94
CA SER A 43 0.66 -6.60 4.20
C SER A 43 0.96 -5.43 5.15
N GLY A 44 0.18 -5.28 6.22
CA GLY A 44 0.40 -4.30 7.28
C GLY A 44 1.74 -4.49 8.01
N ILE A 45 2.14 -5.73 8.29
CA ILE A 45 3.44 -6.03 8.91
C ILE A 45 4.59 -5.67 7.96
N ILE A 46 4.52 -6.08 6.69
CA ILE A 46 5.53 -5.78 5.66
C ILE A 46 5.66 -4.26 5.45
N SER A 47 4.54 -3.53 5.55
CA SER A 47 4.53 -2.06 5.41
C SER A 47 5.41 -1.35 6.44
N ARG A 48 5.67 -1.95 7.61
CA ARG A 48 6.60 -1.39 8.62
C ARG A 48 8.03 -1.39 8.09
N GLY A 49 8.47 -2.48 7.45
CA GLY A 49 9.78 -2.54 6.78
C GLY A 49 9.86 -1.65 5.54
N MET A 50 8.75 -1.41 4.86
CA MET A 50 8.69 -0.48 3.73
C MET A 50 9.02 0.95 4.15
N LYS A 51 8.54 1.40 5.32
CA LYS A 51 8.84 2.74 5.86
C LYS A 51 10.32 2.94 6.13
N THR A 52 10.98 1.97 6.77
CA THR A 52 12.42 2.07 7.06
C THR A 52 13.25 2.02 5.78
N SER A 53 12.88 1.18 4.81
CA SER A 53 13.55 1.14 3.51
C SER A 53 13.37 2.43 2.71
N MET A 54 12.20 3.07 2.80
CA MET A 54 11.92 4.36 2.16
C MET A 54 12.82 5.46 2.71
N GLN A 55 12.98 5.54 4.03
CA GLN A 55 13.86 6.52 4.67
C GLN A 55 15.32 6.35 4.21
N LYS A 56 15.84 5.11 4.21
CA LYS A 56 17.20 4.83 3.73
C LYS A 56 17.40 5.21 2.26
N MET A 57 16.40 4.95 1.42
CA MET A 57 16.41 5.34 0.01
C MET A 57 16.47 6.87 -0.15
N ILE A 58 15.64 7.61 0.58
CA ILE A 58 15.61 9.09 0.51
C ILE A 58 16.95 9.67 0.94
N ILE A 59 17.52 9.20 2.05
CA ILE A 59 18.82 9.67 2.54
C ILE A 59 19.92 9.40 1.50
N ALA A 60 19.99 8.18 0.94
CA ALA A 60 20.99 7.84 -0.07
C ALA A 60 20.83 8.64 -1.37
N SER A 61 19.59 9.01 -1.73
CA SER A 61 19.32 9.86 -2.89
C SER A 61 19.77 11.32 -2.64
N GLN A 62 19.50 11.84 -1.44
CA GLN A 62 19.96 13.16 -1.02
C GLN A 62 21.49 13.26 -1.00
N THR A 63 22.19 12.25 -0.49
CA THR A 63 23.67 12.25 -0.48
C THR A 63 24.26 12.20 -1.88
N THR A 64 23.72 11.37 -2.78
CA THR A 64 24.16 11.30 -4.17
C THR A 64 23.93 12.63 -4.89
N THR A 65 22.78 13.26 -4.65
CA THR A 65 22.44 14.58 -5.21
C THR A 65 23.38 15.68 -4.68
N ALA A 66 23.68 15.67 -3.38
CA ALA A 66 24.58 16.64 -2.76
C ALA A 66 26.00 16.57 -3.34
N VAL A 67 26.59 15.36 -3.44
CA VAL A 67 27.92 15.17 -4.03
C VAL A 67 27.94 15.60 -5.49
N THR A 68 26.89 15.28 -6.24
CA THR A 68 26.78 15.71 -7.65
C THR A 68 26.75 17.24 -7.76
N ARG A 69 26.06 17.91 -6.84
CA ARG A 69 26.00 19.37 -6.79
C ARG A 69 27.36 19.99 -6.48
N GLU A 70 28.10 19.48 -5.51
CA GLU A 70 29.45 19.96 -5.17
C GLU A 70 30.40 19.90 -6.39
N ILE A 71 30.31 18.82 -7.17
CA ILE A 71 31.14 18.64 -8.38
C ILE A 71 30.75 19.66 -9.47
N ILE A 72 29.45 19.90 -9.66
CA ILE A 72 28.95 20.88 -10.63
C ILE A 72 29.39 22.30 -10.24
N ASP A 73 29.25 22.66 -8.96
CA ASP A 73 29.66 23.97 -8.44
C ASP A 73 31.19 24.16 -8.60
N GLY A 74 31.98 23.09 -8.48
CA GLY A 74 33.44 23.06 -8.65
C GLY A 74 33.96 22.72 -10.05
N VAL A 75 33.12 22.66 -11.08
CA VAL A 75 33.45 22.01 -12.38
C VAL A 75 34.71 22.55 -13.06
N LYS A 76 35.00 23.85 -12.92
CA LYS A 76 36.18 24.48 -13.53
C LYS A 76 37.48 23.88 -12.98
N VAL A 77 37.56 23.65 -11.68
CA VAL A 77 38.75 23.06 -11.02
C VAL A 77 38.91 21.60 -11.44
N VAL A 78 37.81 20.85 -11.46
CA VAL A 78 37.80 19.43 -11.88
C VAL A 78 38.38 19.27 -13.28
N LYS A 79 38.00 20.15 -14.22
CA LYS A 79 38.53 20.16 -15.59
C LYS A 79 40.00 20.57 -15.67
N MET A 80 40.38 21.63 -14.95
CA MET A 80 41.77 22.12 -14.96
C MET A 80 42.76 21.07 -14.43
N MET A 81 42.33 20.22 -13.51
CA MET A 81 43.16 19.18 -12.91
C MET A 81 43.04 17.80 -13.60
N GLY A 82 42.13 17.65 -14.58
CA GLY A 82 41.88 16.38 -15.25
C GLY A 82 41.32 15.28 -14.33
N TRP A 83 40.57 15.65 -13.28
CA TRP A 83 40.06 14.71 -12.26
C TRP A 83 38.69 14.10 -12.59
N GLU A 84 38.21 14.21 -13.83
CA GLU A 84 36.87 13.81 -14.25
C GLU A 84 36.58 12.34 -13.88
N ASP A 85 37.47 11.41 -14.24
CA ASP A 85 37.28 9.98 -13.99
C ASP A 85 37.22 9.64 -12.50
N ALA A 86 38.04 10.28 -11.68
CA ALA A 86 38.07 10.06 -10.24
C ALA A 86 36.75 10.50 -9.57
N TYR A 87 36.21 11.66 -9.98
CA TYR A 87 34.92 12.15 -9.49
C TYR A 87 33.75 11.32 -10.01
N LEU A 88 33.78 10.87 -11.26
CA LEU A 88 32.76 9.97 -11.81
C LEU A 88 32.74 8.64 -11.04
N ALA A 89 33.91 8.07 -10.74
CA ALA A 89 34.00 6.87 -9.90
C ALA A 89 33.44 7.11 -8.48
N HIS A 90 33.71 8.28 -7.91
CA HIS A 90 33.18 8.66 -6.59
C HIS A 90 31.65 8.75 -6.57
N VAL A 91 31.05 9.44 -7.56
CA VAL A 91 29.58 9.52 -7.70
C VAL A 91 28.97 8.16 -7.97
N ALA A 92 29.60 7.34 -8.84
CA ALA A 92 29.15 5.99 -9.14
C ALA A 92 29.09 5.12 -7.87
N ALA A 93 30.09 5.22 -6.99
CA ALA A 93 30.08 4.50 -5.71
C ALA A 93 28.85 4.88 -4.86
N LYS A 94 28.50 6.18 -4.75
CA LYS A 94 27.29 6.63 -4.04
C LYS A 94 26.00 6.14 -4.73
N ARG A 95 25.97 6.21 -6.07
CA ARG A 95 24.86 5.70 -6.90
C ARG A 95 24.58 4.22 -6.65
N THR A 96 25.61 3.38 -6.50
CA THR A 96 25.40 1.95 -6.22
C THR A 96 24.70 1.70 -4.88
N VAL A 97 24.99 2.52 -3.86
CA VAL A 97 24.35 2.46 -2.54
C VAL A 97 22.89 2.92 -2.64
N GLU A 98 22.63 4.03 -3.34
CA GLU A 98 21.28 4.51 -3.63
C GLU A 98 20.44 3.41 -4.33
N LEU A 99 20.98 2.84 -5.43
CA LEU A 99 20.30 1.79 -6.19
C LEU A 99 20.02 0.54 -5.36
N ARG A 100 20.92 0.18 -4.42
CA ARG A 100 20.68 -0.95 -3.50
C ARG A 100 19.44 -0.70 -2.63
N HIS A 101 19.34 0.48 -2.02
CA HIS A 101 18.18 0.85 -1.21
C HIS A 101 16.90 0.99 -2.04
N MET A 102 16.99 1.54 -3.26
CA MET A 102 15.87 1.60 -4.19
C MET A 102 15.36 0.21 -4.56
N ARG A 103 16.25 -0.75 -4.85
CA ARG A 103 15.87 -2.13 -5.17
C ARG A 103 15.15 -2.80 -4.00
N THR A 104 15.65 -2.67 -2.79
CA THR A 104 14.98 -3.22 -1.59
C THR A 104 13.58 -2.61 -1.41
N HIS A 105 13.46 -1.29 -1.53
CA HIS A 105 12.18 -0.61 -1.39
C HIS A 105 11.17 -1.03 -2.49
N LYS A 106 11.62 -1.08 -3.74
CA LYS A 106 10.83 -1.55 -4.89
C LYS A 106 10.38 -3.01 -4.72
N ALA A 107 11.25 -3.88 -4.20
CA ALA A 107 10.90 -5.27 -3.92
C ALA A 107 9.77 -5.37 -2.89
N LEU A 108 9.87 -4.61 -1.79
CA LEU A 108 8.82 -4.58 -0.76
C LEU A 108 7.47 -4.07 -1.30
N ILE A 109 7.48 -2.98 -2.08
CA ILE A 109 6.27 -2.48 -2.74
C ILE A 109 5.67 -3.55 -3.66
N THR A 110 6.52 -4.21 -4.45
CA THR A 110 6.07 -5.22 -5.42
C THR A 110 5.42 -6.41 -4.70
N VAL A 111 5.98 -6.85 -3.56
CA VAL A 111 5.40 -7.91 -2.73
C VAL A 111 4.02 -7.49 -2.21
N ILE A 112 3.90 -6.30 -1.60
CA ILE A 112 2.61 -5.81 -1.07
C ILE A 112 1.57 -5.69 -2.19
N MET A 113 1.94 -5.13 -3.34
CA MET A 113 1.03 -4.97 -4.49
C MET A 113 0.61 -6.32 -5.07
N SER A 114 1.50 -7.31 -5.06
CA SER A 114 1.21 -8.66 -5.53
C SER A 114 0.28 -9.39 -4.56
N LEU A 115 0.52 -9.28 -3.25
CA LEU A 115 -0.40 -9.79 -2.22
C LEU A 115 -1.78 -9.16 -2.33
N GLY A 116 -1.85 -7.84 -2.53
CA GLY A 116 -3.11 -7.13 -2.75
C GLY A 116 -3.85 -7.62 -4.00
N ARG A 117 -3.13 -7.94 -5.09
CA ARG A 117 -3.72 -8.50 -6.31
C ARG A 117 -4.17 -9.96 -6.17
N ALA A 118 -3.42 -10.76 -5.43
CA ALA A 118 -3.73 -12.17 -5.18
C ALA A 118 -4.85 -12.35 -4.15
N SER A 119 -5.04 -11.38 -3.24
CA SER A 119 -6.02 -11.42 -2.14
C SER A 119 -7.43 -11.89 -2.55
N PRO A 120 -8.13 -11.26 -3.53
CA PRO A 120 -9.47 -11.70 -3.91
C PRO A 120 -9.49 -13.10 -4.54
N ILE A 121 -8.43 -13.49 -5.25
CA ILE A 121 -8.30 -14.82 -5.87
C ILE A 121 -8.17 -15.88 -4.77
N ILE A 122 -7.27 -15.64 -3.82
CA ILE A 122 -7.02 -16.53 -2.68
C ILE A 122 -8.30 -16.67 -1.82
N ALA A 123 -9.01 -15.57 -1.56
CA ALA A 123 -10.27 -15.57 -0.83
C ALA A 123 -11.33 -16.40 -1.56
N THR A 124 -11.49 -16.19 -2.88
CA THR A 124 -12.47 -16.92 -3.67
C THR A 124 -12.19 -18.41 -3.72
N VAL A 125 -10.93 -18.80 -3.99
CA VAL A 125 -10.53 -20.22 -4.00
C VAL A 125 -10.85 -20.88 -2.67
N THR A 126 -10.56 -20.19 -1.56
CA THR A 126 -10.83 -20.71 -0.21
C THR A 126 -12.32 -20.86 0.05
N THR A 127 -13.13 -19.86 -0.29
CA THR A 127 -14.60 -19.96 -0.17
C THR A 127 -15.15 -21.09 -1.04
N CYS A 128 -14.67 -21.26 -2.28
CA CYS A 128 -15.10 -22.34 -3.15
C CYS A 128 -14.72 -23.73 -2.61
N ILE A 129 -13.52 -23.90 -2.06
CA ILE A 129 -13.08 -25.16 -1.44
C ILE A 129 -14.00 -25.51 -0.27
N VAL A 130 -14.26 -24.55 0.64
CA VAL A 130 -15.13 -24.78 1.81
C VAL A 130 -16.58 -25.04 1.37
N PHE A 131 -17.05 -24.34 0.33
CA PHE A 131 -18.38 -24.52 -0.23
C PHE A 131 -18.53 -25.87 -0.97
N SER A 132 -17.45 -26.41 -1.54
CA SER A 132 -17.46 -27.72 -2.21
C SER A 132 -17.82 -28.87 -1.26
N PHE A 133 -17.50 -28.76 0.03
CA PHE A 133 -17.88 -29.77 1.03
C PHE A 133 -19.39 -29.79 1.32
N GLN A 134 -20.17 -28.87 0.74
CA GLN A 134 -21.62 -28.80 0.87
C GLN A 134 -22.35 -29.30 -0.40
N ASP A 135 -21.62 -29.90 -1.35
CA ASP A 135 -22.12 -30.51 -2.61
C ASP A 135 -22.98 -29.59 -3.50
N GLN A 136 -22.82 -28.26 -3.40
CA GLN A 136 -23.61 -27.25 -4.12
C GLN A 136 -22.79 -26.39 -5.09
N LEU A 137 -21.65 -26.88 -5.57
CA LEU A 137 -20.78 -26.10 -6.45
C LEU A 137 -21.37 -25.96 -7.87
N SER A 138 -22.08 -24.86 -8.12
CA SER A 138 -22.54 -24.46 -9.46
C SER A 138 -21.78 -23.23 -9.96
N THR A 139 -21.49 -23.19 -11.28
CA THR A 139 -20.89 -22.02 -11.94
C THR A 139 -21.73 -20.76 -11.73
N GLU A 140 -23.05 -20.90 -11.62
CA GLU A 140 -23.99 -19.79 -11.35
C GLU A 140 -23.75 -19.13 -9.98
N VAL A 141 -23.20 -19.87 -9.02
CA VAL A 141 -22.89 -19.36 -7.67
C VAL A 141 -21.44 -18.87 -7.58
N VAL A 142 -20.51 -19.57 -8.23
CA VAL A 142 -19.08 -19.25 -8.15
C VAL A 142 -18.72 -17.94 -8.86
N MET A 143 -19.29 -17.67 -10.05
CA MET A 143 -18.97 -16.45 -10.82
C MET A 143 -19.34 -15.14 -10.09
N PRO A 144 -20.53 -15.04 -9.48
CA PRO A 144 -20.86 -13.91 -8.61
C PRO A 144 -19.90 -13.77 -7.41
N ILE A 145 -19.52 -14.87 -6.76
CA ILE A 145 -18.59 -14.84 -5.61
C ILE A 145 -17.23 -14.26 -6.00
N ILE A 146 -16.67 -14.69 -7.14
CA ILE A 146 -15.41 -14.13 -7.68
C ILE A 146 -15.54 -12.61 -7.85
N SER A 147 -16.62 -12.16 -8.48
CA SER A 147 -16.87 -10.74 -8.76
C SER A 147 -17.05 -9.93 -7.47
N LEU A 148 -17.75 -10.49 -6.48
CA LEU A 148 -17.94 -9.90 -5.16
C LEU A 148 -16.62 -9.70 -4.42
N PHE A 149 -15.77 -10.73 -4.35
CA PHE A 149 -14.46 -10.60 -3.70
C PHE A 149 -13.55 -9.59 -4.43
N GLN A 150 -13.63 -9.51 -5.75
CA GLN A 150 -12.91 -8.50 -6.53
C GLN A 150 -13.39 -7.07 -6.22
N SER A 151 -14.69 -6.85 -6.06
CA SER A 151 -15.26 -5.54 -5.68
C SER A 151 -14.86 -5.18 -4.25
N LEU A 152 -15.06 -6.09 -3.30
CA LEU A 152 -14.73 -5.95 -1.87
C LEU A 152 -13.24 -5.62 -1.63
N ARG A 153 -12.36 -5.92 -2.57
CA ARG A 153 -10.94 -5.56 -2.45
C ARG A 153 -10.72 -4.06 -2.24
N VAL A 154 -11.43 -3.21 -2.99
CA VAL A 154 -11.26 -1.75 -2.93
C VAL A 154 -11.57 -1.21 -1.52
N PRO A 155 -12.75 -1.46 -0.93
CA PRO A 155 -13.07 -0.96 0.39
C PRO A 155 -12.11 -1.49 1.48
N PHE A 156 -11.62 -2.73 1.37
CA PHE A 156 -10.62 -3.27 2.30
C PHE A 156 -9.28 -2.53 2.26
N ILE A 157 -8.82 -2.12 1.08
CA ILE A 157 -7.59 -1.32 0.95
C ILE A 157 -7.81 0.12 1.42
N MET A 158 -8.99 0.67 1.16
CA MET A 158 -9.30 2.06 1.50
C MET A 158 -9.62 2.26 2.99
N LEU A 159 -10.18 1.27 3.68
CA LEU A 159 -10.58 1.36 5.09
C LEU A 159 -9.46 1.92 6.00
N PRO A 160 -8.24 1.36 6.00
CA PRO A 160 -7.14 1.90 6.82
C PRO A 160 -6.78 3.34 6.44
N MET A 161 -6.80 3.67 5.15
CA MET A 161 -6.50 5.01 4.65
C MET A 161 -7.55 6.02 5.11
N LEU A 162 -8.84 5.65 5.07
CA LEU A 162 -9.94 6.50 5.49
C LEU A 162 -9.93 6.72 7.01
N ILE A 163 -9.58 5.71 7.80
CA ILE A 163 -9.38 5.87 9.25
C ILE A 163 -8.24 6.87 9.51
N GLN A 164 -7.12 6.73 8.81
CA GLN A 164 -5.97 7.61 8.96
C GLN A 164 -6.29 9.05 8.54
N LEU A 165 -7.06 9.23 7.45
CA LEU A 165 -7.54 10.54 7.01
C LEU A 165 -8.47 11.19 8.05
N ASN A 166 -9.37 10.41 8.67
CA ASN A 166 -10.23 10.91 9.73
C ASN A 166 -9.41 11.39 10.93
N VAL A 167 -8.42 10.61 11.39
CA VAL A 167 -7.54 11.02 12.50
C VAL A 167 -6.83 12.34 12.18
N LEU A 168 -6.29 12.48 10.96
CA LEU A 168 -5.63 13.72 10.52
C LEU A 168 -6.62 14.89 10.46
N ALA A 169 -7.83 14.67 9.95
CA ALA A 169 -8.87 15.69 9.89
C ALA A 169 -9.31 16.16 11.29
N THR A 170 -9.48 15.24 12.25
CA THR A 170 -9.81 15.58 13.64
C THR A 170 -8.71 16.41 14.30
N VAL A 171 -7.45 16.04 14.11
CA VAL A 171 -6.31 16.82 14.64
C VAL A 171 -6.25 18.21 14.00
N ALA A 172 -6.45 18.31 12.69
CA ALA A 172 -6.48 19.59 11.99
C ALA A 172 -7.63 20.48 12.47
N LEU A 173 -8.85 19.94 12.59
CA LEU A 173 -10.02 20.66 13.11
C LEU A 173 -9.79 21.15 14.54
N LYS A 174 -9.17 20.33 15.39
CA LYS A 174 -8.82 20.74 16.76
C LYS A 174 -7.87 21.94 16.75
N ARG A 175 -6.85 21.94 15.90
CA ARG A 175 -5.90 23.07 15.77
C ARG A 175 -6.58 24.34 15.27
N VAL A 176 -7.46 24.23 14.28
CA VAL A 176 -8.24 25.39 13.77
C VAL A 176 -9.16 25.93 14.85
N ASN A 177 -9.86 25.07 15.58
CA ASN A 177 -10.72 25.49 16.68
C ASN A 177 -9.93 26.20 17.78
N THR A 178 -8.76 25.68 18.16
CA THR A 178 -7.88 26.34 19.14
C THR A 178 -7.42 27.72 18.66
N TYR A 179 -7.11 27.88 17.38
CA TYR A 179 -6.73 29.19 16.81
C TYR A 179 -7.90 30.18 16.82
N LEU A 180 -9.11 29.73 16.46
CA LEU A 180 -10.31 30.59 16.42
C LEU A 180 -10.83 30.98 17.81
N LEU A 181 -10.52 30.18 18.83
CA LEU A 181 -10.90 30.44 20.23
C LEU A 181 -9.84 31.22 21.02
N LEU A 182 -8.73 31.61 20.39
CA LEU A 182 -7.77 32.50 21.00
C LEU A 182 -8.41 33.90 21.09
N SER A 183 -8.59 34.42 22.31
CA SER A 183 -9.03 35.81 22.51
C SER A 183 -8.00 36.77 21.93
N GLU A 184 -8.46 37.87 21.31
CA GLU A 184 -7.62 38.97 20.81
C GLU A 184 -6.56 39.44 21.82
#